data_AF-A0A853IW04-F1
#
_entry.id   AF-A0A853IW04-F1
#
_cell.length_a   1.000
_cell.length_b   1.000
_cell.length_c   1.000
_cell.angle_alpha   90.00
_cell.angle_beta   90.00
_cell.angle_gamma   90.00
#
_symmetry.space_group_name_H-M   'P 1'
#
loop_
_entity.id
_entity.type
_entity.pdbx_description
1 polymer ?
#
loop_
_entity_poly.entity_id
_entity_poly.type
_entity_poly.pdbx_seq_one_letter_code
_entity_poly.pdbx_strand_id
1 'polypeptide(L)' 'MARNFMINTLTTIFPLYSQLTLMEAIRDCKTSAELRQVFQRWEDTMATNRTGVKRLPEFKEKLFAVL' A
#
# COMPACT_ATOMS: atom_id res chain seq x y z
N MET A 1 7.65 5.58 8.11
CA MET A 1 7.57 6.08 6.71
C MET A 1 6.79 5.15 5.79
N ALA A 2 6.90 3.83 5.96
CA ALA A 2 6.14 2.81 5.19
C ALA A 2 4.62 3.08 5.06
N ARG A 3 3.95 3.52 6.12
CA ARG A 3 2.53 3.92 6.07
C ARG A 3 2.23 4.95 4.98
N ASN A 4 2.97 6.05 4.99
CA ASN A 4 2.78 7.15 4.03
C ASN A 4 3.08 6.67 2.61
N PHE A 5 4.08 5.81 2.45
CA PHE A 5 4.40 5.20 1.16
C PHE A 5 3.24 4.36 0.63
N MET A 6 2.65 3.48 1.44
CA MET A 6 1.49 2.67 1.04
C MET A 6 0.29 3.55 0.66
N ILE A 7 0.00 4.60 1.43
CA ILE A 7 -1.09 5.55 1.13
C ILE A 7 -0.83 6.27 -0.19
N ASN A 8 0.37 6.80 -0.39
CA ASN A 8 0.72 7.57 -1.58
C ASN A 8 0.69 6.72 -2.84
N THR A 9 1.13 5.47 -2.76
CA THR A 9 1.04 4.54 -3.89
C THR A 9 -0.41 4.23 -4.24
N LEU A 10 -1.29 4.02 -3.24
CA LEU A 10 -2.72 3.83 -3.48
C LEU A 10 -3.35 5.04 -4.17
N THR A 11 -3.08 6.26 -3.69
CA THR A 11 -3.62 7.49 -4.31
C THR A 11 -3.04 7.77 -5.70
N THR A 12 -1.88 7.21 -6.03
CA THR A 12 -1.25 7.36 -7.35
C THR A 12 -1.82 6.39 -8.37
N ILE A 13 -2.11 5.16 -7.96
CA ILE A 13 -2.53 4.08 -8.87
C ILE A 13 -4.05 4.03 -9.05
N PHE A 14 -4.80 4.38 -8.02
CA PHE A 14 -6.26 4.21 -8.00
C PHE A 14 -6.97 5.56 -7.99
N PRO A 15 -8.19 5.63 -8.59
CA PRO A 15 -9.03 6.82 -8.49
C PRO A 15 -9.30 7.21 -7.04
N LEU A 16 -9.52 8.49 -6.82
CA LEU A 16 -9.85 9.03 -5.50
C LEU A 16 -11.02 8.25 -4.88
N TYR A 17 -10.89 7.96 -3.59
CA TYR A 17 -11.88 7.25 -2.76
C TYR A 17 -12.11 5.76 -3.04
N SER A 18 -11.54 5.18 -4.11
CA SER A 18 -11.77 3.76 -4.45
C SER A 18 -11.15 2.75 -3.46
N GLN A 19 -10.16 3.18 -2.66
CA GLN A 19 -9.45 2.33 -1.69
C GLN A 19 -9.59 2.83 -0.24
N LEU A 20 -10.66 3.58 0.07
CA LEU A 20 -10.89 4.21 1.39
C LEU A 20 -10.67 3.24 2.57
N THR A 21 -11.33 2.08 2.55
CA THR A 21 -11.22 1.09 3.64
C THR A 21 -9.80 0.59 3.85
N LEU A 22 -9.03 0.40 2.77
CA LEU A 22 -7.64 -0.01 2.87
C LEU A 22 -6.77 1.15 3.39
N MET A 23 -7.02 2.38 2.91
CA MET A 23 -6.31 3.57 3.37
C MET A 23 -6.56 3.82 4.87
N GLU A 24 -7.78 3.61 5.36
CA GLU A 24 -8.13 3.68 6.79
C GLU A 24 -7.40 2.60 7.59
N ALA A 25 -7.45 1.34 7.16
CA ALA A 25 -6.72 0.26 7.81
C ALA A 25 -5.20 0.53 7.92
N ILE A 26 -4.60 1.09 6.86
CA ILE A 26 -3.19 1.52 6.87
C ILE A 26 -2.97 2.70 7.84
N ARG A 27 -3.91 3.64 7.93
CA ARG A 27 -3.84 4.79 8.87
C ARG A 27 -3.98 4.36 10.34
N ASP A 28 -4.70 3.28 10.61
CA ASP A 28 -4.96 2.82 11.97
C ASP A 28 -3.83 1.97 12.56
N CYS A 29 -2.96 1.38 11.72
CA CYS A 29 -1.82 0.60 12.20
C CYS A 29 -0.92 1.44 13.12
N LYS A 30 -0.52 0.97 14.29
CA LYS A 30 0.37 1.71 15.23
C LYS A 30 1.78 1.18 15.22
N THR A 31 1.97 -0.05 14.76
CA THR A 31 3.25 -0.75 14.77
C THR A 31 3.63 -1.25 13.38
N SER A 32 4.93 -1.50 13.14
CA SER A 32 5.37 -2.16 11.91
C SER A 32 4.82 -3.58 11.78
N ALA A 33 4.48 -4.25 12.89
CA ALA A 33 3.85 -5.57 12.87
C ALA A 33 2.43 -5.51 12.29
N GLU A 34 1.61 -4.55 12.73
CA GLU A 34 0.28 -4.29 12.14
C GLU A 34 0.38 -3.90 10.67
N LEU A 35 1.38 -3.09 10.32
CA LEU A 35 1.60 -2.68 8.93
C LEU A 35 1.93 -3.88 8.01
N ARG A 36 2.64 -4.90 8.52
CA ARG A 36 2.90 -6.15 7.79
C ARG A 36 1.62 -6.98 7.57
N GLN A 37 0.62 -6.85 8.44
CA GLN A 37 -0.66 -7.54 8.26
C GLN A 37 -1.49 -6.92 7.13
N VAL A 38 -1.47 -5.59 7.00
CA VAL A 38 -2.15 -4.87 5.88
C VAL A 38 -1.34 -4.88 4.59
N PHE A 39 -0.04 -5.21 4.64
CA PHE A 39 0.82 -5.31 3.46
C PHE A 39 0.27 -6.27 2.40
N GLN A 40 -0.17 -7.46 2.80
CA GLN A 40 -0.71 -8.44 1.86
C GLN A 40 -1.94 -7.88 1.12
N ARG A 41 -2.86 -7.23 1.84
CA ARG A 41 -4.03 -6.60 1.24
C ARG A 41 -3.65 -5.46 0.30
N TRP A 42 -2.63 -4.67 0.64
CA TRP A 42 -2.10 -3.63 -0.24
C TRP A 42 -1.49 -4.22 -1.52
N GLU A 43 -0.74 -5.32 -1.39
CA GLU A 43 -0.15 -6.05 -2.53
C GLU A 43 -1.23 -6.60 -3.46
N ASP A 44 -2.23 -7.28 -2.89
CA ASP A 44 -3.38 -7.81 -3.64
C ASP A 44 -4.15 -6.69 -4.35
N THR A 45 -4.38 -5.57 -3.68
CA THR A 45 -5.01 -4.39 -4.28
C THR A 45 -4.20 -3.89 -5.47
N MET A 46 -2.88 -3.68 -5.31
CA MET A 46 -2.01 -3.26 -6.42
C MET A 46 -2.06 -4.23 -7.60
N ALA A 47 -2.18 -5.53 -7.32
CA ALA A 47 -2.26 -6.57 -8.35
C ALA A 47 -3.55 -6.50 -9.19
N THR A 48 -4.60 -5.81 -8.73
CA THR A 48 -5.84 -5.62 -9.51
C THR A 48 -5.75 -4.55 -10.60
N ASN A 49 -4.69 -3.73 -10.59
CA ASN A 49 -4.50 -2.64 -11.56
C ASN A 49 -3.27 -2.89 -12.42
N ARG A 50 -3.38 -2.73 -13.75
CA ARG A 50 -2.27 -2.96 -14.69
C ARG A 50 -1.01 -2.14 -14.37
N THR A 51 -1.15 -0.87 -13.99
CA THR A 51 -0.03 -0.02 -13.60
C THR A 51 0.50 -0.43 -12.23
N GLY A 52 -0.41 -0.77 -11.30
CA GLY A 52 -0.08 -1.31 -9.98
C GLY A 52 0.81 -2.55 -10.06
N VAL A 53 0.36 -3.60 -10.77
CA VAL A 53 1.12 -4.84 -11.05
C VAL A 53 2.50 -4.54 -11.60
N LYS A 54 2.58 -3.69 -12.64
CA LYS A 54 3.86 -3.39 -13.30
C LYS A 54 4.88 -2.74 -12.36
N ARG A 55 4.42 -1.89 -11.43
CA ARG A 55 5.26 -1.16 -10.49
C ARG A 55 5.43 -1.86 -9.14
N LEU A 56 4.68 -2.93 -8.90
CA LEU A 56 4.67 -3.65 -7.64
C LEU A 56 6.06 -4.12 -7.20
N PRO A 57 6.96 -4.65 -8.06
CA PRO A 57 8.32 -5.00 -7.66
C PRO A 57 9.10 -3.81 -7.10
N GLU A 58 9.10 -2.67 -7.81
CA GLU A 58 9.74 -1.42 -7.39
C GLU A 58 9.15 -0.91 -6.06
N PHE A 59 7.83 -0.99 -5.90
CA PHE A 59 7.17 -0.54 -4.68
C PHE A 59 7.48 -1.44 -3.48
N LYS A 60 7.58 -2.76 -3.66
CA LYS A 60 7.96 -3.69 -2.59
C LYS A 60 9.37 -3.40 -2.10
N GLU A 61 10.33 -3.21 -3.00
CA GLU A 61 11.71 -2.85 -2.63
C GLU A 61 11.76 -1.54 -1.83
N LYS A 62 11.12 -0.48 -2.34
CA LYS A 62 11.07 0.82 -1.66
C LYS A 62 10.35 0.75 -0.31
N LEU A 63 9.29 -0.03 -0.22
CA LEU A 63 8.52 -0.19 1.01
C LEU A 63 9.36 -0.91 2.07
N PHE A 64 10.03 -2.01 1.73
CA PHE A 64 10.86 -2.75 2.68
C PHE A 64 12.06 -1.95 3.19
N ALA A 65 12.56 -0.98 2.42
CA ALA A 65 13.59 -0.06 2.88
C ALA A 65 13.11 0.91 3.99
N VAL A 66 11.79 1.06 4.19
CA VAL A 66 11.21 2.06 5.10
C VAL A 66 10.24 1.49 6.16
N LEU A 67 10.19 0.16 6.29
CA LEU A 67 9.21 -0.61 7.07
C LEU A 67 9.81 -1.19 8.37
#